data_AF-A0A968C4W1-F1
#
_entry.id   AF-A0A968C4W1-F1
#
_cell.length_a   1.000
_cell.length_b   1.000
_cell.length_c   1.000
_cell.angle_alpha   90.00
_cell.angle_beta   90.00
_cell.angle_gamma   90.00
#
_symmetry.space_group_name_H-M   'P 1'
#
loop_
_entity.id
_entity.type
_entity.pdbx_description
1 polymer ?
#
loop_
_entity_poly.entity_id
_entity_poly.type
_entity_poly.pdbx_seq_one_letter_code
_entity_poly.pdbx_strand_id
1 'polypeptide(L)' 'QDDWGRENTYPHYHAGWAMAGNTPFRYFKQSEHRGGQHDALVVHWPNGIEAKGEVRSQYHHITDIAPTIMEAA' A
#
# COMPACT_ATOMS: atom_id res chain seq x y z
N GLN A 1 -3.24 11.21 -33.13
CA GLN A 1 -3.81 10.61 -31.90
C GLN A 1 -3.74 9.07 -31.98
N ASP A 2 -2.99 8.51 -32.95
CA ASP A 2 -3.04 7.07 -33.31
C ASP A 2 -1.98 6.22 -32.60
N ASP A 3 -1.13 6.85 -31.79
CA ASP A 3 -0.06 6.18 -31.05
C ASP A 3 -0.46 5.78 -29.63
N TRP A 4 -1.65 6.15 -29.14
CA TRP A 4 -2.11 5.79 -27.81
C TRP A 4 -2.07 4.26 -27.61
N GLY A 5 -1.40 3.82 -26.53
CA GLY A 5 -1.27 2.40 -26.19
C GLY A 5 -0.10 1.69 -26.88
N ARG A 6 0.67 2.38 -27.72
CA ARG A 6 1.94 1.86 -28.25
C ARG A 6 3.08 2.02 -27.24
N GLU A 7 4.14 1.24 -27.43
CA GLU A 7 5.36 1.22 -26.61
C GLU A 7 6.08 2.57 -26.49
N ASN A 8 5.90 3.47 -27.46
CA ASN A 8 6.49 4.80 -27.48
C ASN A 8 5.65 5.86 -26.73
N THR A 9 4.65 5.44 -25.96
CA THR A 9 3.82 6.34 -25.14
C THR A 9 4.06 6.15 -23.65
N TYR A 10 3.89 7.23 -22.88
CA TYR A 10 4.03 7.22 -21.42
C TYR A 10 2.83 7.92 -20.74
N PRO A 11 1.62 7.35 -20.83
CA PRO A 11 0.44 7.97 -20.26
C PRO A 11 0.35 7.76 -18.74
N HIS A 12 -0.13 8.78 -18.03
CA HIS A 12 -0.59 8.63 -16.66
C HIS A 12 -2.08 8.33 -16.63
N TYR A 13 -2.50 7.42 -15.75
CA TYR A 13 -3.93 7.23 -15.51
C TYR A 13 -4.50 8.43 -14.73
N HIS A 14 -5.78 8.73 -14.96
CA HIS A 14 -6.43 9.90 -14.39
C HIS A 14 -6.52 9.84 -12.85
N ALA A 15 -6.39 10.99 -12.17
CA ALA A 15 -6.42 11.10 -10.71
C ALA A 15 -7.69 10.49 -10.07
N GLY A 16 -8.82 10.46 -10.79
CA GLY A 16 -10.04 9.79 -10.34
C GLY A 16 -9.86 8.30 -10.06
N TRP A 17 -9.06 7.59 -10.85
CA TRP A 17 -8.73 6.18 -10.59
C TRP A 17 -7.81 6.02 -9.37
N ALA A 18 -6.91 6.98 -9.11
CA ALA A 18 -6.10 6.99 -7.89
C ALA A 18 -6.99 7.17 -6.65
N MET A 19 -7.96 8.08 -6.71
CA MET A 19 -8.93 8.31 -5.63
C MET A 19 -9.80 7.07 -5.38
N ALA A 20 -10.29 6.42 -6.45
CA ALA A 20 -11.09 5.22 -6.34
C ALA A 20 -10.34 4.10 -5.62
N GLY A 21 -9.08 3.86 -5.98
CA GLY A 21 -8.23 2.84 -5.34
C GLY A 21 -7.93 3.10 -3.86
N ASN A 22 -7.98 4.36 -3.41
CA ASN A 22 -7.70 4.75 -2.03
C ASN A 22 -8.95 4.91 -1.16
N THR A 23 -10.15 4.64 -1.71
CA THR A 23 -11.40 4.68 -0.95
C THR A 23 -11.35 3.69 0.22
N PRO A 24 -11.79 4.08 1.44
CA PRO A 24 -12.59 5.26 1.77
C PRO A 24 -11.79 6.51 2.16
N PHE A 25 -10.47 6.51 1.98
CA PHE A 25 -9.61 7.59 2.43
C PHE A 25 -9.51 8.74 1.42
N ARG A 26 -9.25 9.94 1.93
CA ARG A 26 -9.11 11.16 1.12
C ARG A 26 -7.75 11.19 0.42
N TYR A 27 -7.75 11.60 -0.85
CA TYR A 27 -6.58 11.79 -1.72
C TYR A 27 -5.76 10.51 -2.02
N PHE A 28 -4.57 10.67 -2.57
CA PHE A 28 -3.65 9.64 -3.03
C PHE A 28 -2.20 10.11 -2.79
N LYS A 29 -1.20 9.37 -3.30
CA LYS A 29 0.24 9.70 -3.21
C LYS A 29 0.55 11.19 -3.38
N GLN A 30 1.53 11.70 -2.61
CA GLN A 30 1.87 13.12 -2.44
C GLN A 30 0.85 13.93 -1.63
N SER A 31 0.12 13.27 -0.74
CA SER A 31 -0.85 13.90 0.15
C SER A 31 -0.59 13.50 1.60
N GLU A 32 -0.86 14.44 2.51
CA GLU A 32 -0.82 14.24 3.96
C GLU A 32 -2.08 13.54 4.49
N HIS A 33 -3.03 13.23 3.62
CA HIS A 33 -4.23 12.48 3.97
C HIS A 33 -3.98 10.96 3.90
N ARG A 34 -4.84 10.18 4.57
CA ARG A 34 -4.68 8.72 4.66
C ARG A 34 -4.63 8.01 3.31
N GLY A 35 -5.28 8.52 2.27
CA GLY A 35 -5.18 7.91 0.93
C GLY A 35 -3.78 8.03 0.30
N GLY A 36 -2.93 8.92 0.81
CA GLY A 36 -1.52 9.03 0.42
C GLY A 36 -0.52 8.30 1.33
N GLN A 37 -0.97 7.75 2.46
CA GLN A 37 -0.09 7.20 3.52
C GLN A 37 -0.50 5.80 4.01
N HIS A 38 -1.67 5.29 3.64
CA HIS A 38 -2.21 4.04 4.14
C HIS A 38 -2.18 2.96 3.06
N ASP A 39 -1.24 2.03 3.19
CA ASP A 39 -1.10 0.85 2.33
C ASP A 39 -1.49 -0.43 3.07
N ALA A 40 -1.87 -1.47 2.30
CA ALA A 40 -2.11 -2.79 2.86
C ALA A 40 -0.78 -3.47 3.22
N LEU A 41 -0.67 -3.97 4.46
CA LEU A 41 0.46 -4.76 4.93
C LEU A 41 0.05 -6.22 5.09
N VAL A 42 0.81 -7.12 4.44
CA VAL A 42 0.68 -8.56 4.61
C VAL A 42 2.00 -9.09 5.17
N VAL A 43 1.93 -9.82 6.28
CA VAL A 43 3.08 -10.46 6.91
C VAL A 43 2.88 -11.96 6.90
N HIS A 44 3.90 -12.70 6.48
CA HIS A 44 3.85 -14.16 6.40
C HIS A 44 5.11 -14.78 7.00
N TRP A 45 4.95 -15.51 8.11
CA TRP A 45 6.01 -16.27 8.73
C TRP A 45 5.45 -17.56 9.36
N PRO A 46 5.40 -18.67 8.61
CA PRO A 46 4.70 -19.90 9.03
C PRO A 46 5.14 -20.46 10.38
N ASN A 47 6.45 -20.36 10.68
CA ASN A 47 7.09 -20.95 11.85
C ASN A 47 7.20 -19.97 13.04
N GLY A 48 6.93 -18.68 12.86
CA GLY A 48 7.04 -17.67 13.93
C GLY A 48 5.78 -16.85 14.17
N ILE A 49 4.75 -16.98 13.34
CA ILE A 49 3.42 -16.40 13.57
C ILE A 49 2.42 -17.54 13.69
N GLU A 50 1.85 -17.71 14.89
CA GLU A 50 0.82 -18.71 15.16
C GLU A 50 -0.50 -18.39 14.43
N ALA A 51 -0.88 -17.11 14.41
CA ALA A 51 -2.07 -16.61 13.73
C ALA A 51 -2.10 -16.99 12.25
N LYS A 52 -3.22 -17.55 11.76
CA LYS A 52 -3.42 -17.94 10.35
C LYS A 52 -4.66 -17.27 9.76
N GLY A 53 -4.46 -16.44 8.73
CA GLY A 53 -5.55 -15.75 8.02
C GLY A 53 -6.22 -14.63 8.83
N GLU A 54 -5.63 -14.20 9.93
CA GLU A 54 -6.17 -13.14 10.77
C GLU A 54 -5.95 -11.76 10.15
N VAL A 55 -6.98 -10.91 10.25
CA VAL A 55 -6.90 -9.48 9.94
C VAL A 55 -6.78 -8.73 11.27
N ARG A 56 -5.78 -7.84 11.36
CA ARG A 56 -5.54 -7.06 12.57
C ARG A 56 -5.76 -5.56 12.29
N SER A 57 -6.37 -4.85 13.26
CA SER A 57 -6.80 -3.45 13.12
C SER A 57 -5.95 -2.45 13.90
N GLN A 58 -4.91 -2.93 14.58
CA GLN A 58 -4.00 -2.10 15.36
C GLN A 58 -3.18 -1.18 14.44
N TYR A 59 -2.93 0.03 14.92
CA TYR A 59 -2.14 1.02 14.19
C TYR A 59 -0.67 0.65 14.22
N HIS A 60 0.02 0.85 13.09
CA HIS A 60 1.46 0.74 12.97
C HIS A 60 1.97 1.72 11.92
N HIS A 61 3.28 1.88 11.90
CA HIS A 61 4.00 2.65 10.91
C HIS A 61 5.11 1.82 10.27
N ILE A 62 5.55 2.19 9.06
CA ILE A 62 6.60 1.46 8.33
C ILE A 62 7.91 1.36 9.12
N THR A 63 8.17 2.30 10.01
CA THR A 63 9.34 2.31 10.90
C THR A 63 9.37 1.15 11.88
N ASP A 64 8.23 0.53 12.17
CA ASP A 64 8.13 -0.55 13.14
C ASP A 64 8.64 -1.88 12.56
N ILE A 65 8.73 -2.00 11.23
CA ILE A 65 9.11 -3.24 10.54
C ILE A 65 10.56 -3.64 10.82
N ALA A 66 11.49 -2.69 10.74
CA ALA A 66 12.92 -2.97 10.95
C ALA A 66 13.22 -3.51 12.36
N PRO A 67 12.82 -2.86 13.47
CA PRO A 67 13.02 -3.41 14.81
C PRO A 67 12.28 -4.73 15.01
N THR A 68 11.06 -4.88 14.46
CA THR A 68 10.31 -6.16 14.53
C THR A 68 11.08 -7.32 13.91
N ILE A 69 11.73 -7.10 12.76
CA ILE A 69 12.55 -8.14 12.11
C ILE A 69 13.80 -8.44 12.94
N MET A 70 14.44 -7.43 13.53
CA MET A 70 15.63 -7.61 14.35
C MET A 70 15.33 -8.37 15.65
N GLU A 71 14.17 -8.12 16.27
CA GLU A 71 13.71 -8.85 17.46
C GLU A 71 13.34 -10.31 17.15
N ALA A 72 12.92 -10.59 15.92
CA ALA A 72 12.55 -11.93 15.46
C ALA A 72 13.73 -12.81 15.00
N ALA A 73 14.90 -12.20 14.76
CA ALA A 73 16.12 -12.87 14.30
C ALA A 73 16.90 -13.52 15.44
#